data_AF-A0A8I2ZJB8-F1
#
_entry.id   AF-A0A8I2ZJB8-F1
#
_cell.length_a   1.000
_cell.length_b   1.000
_cell.length_c   1.000
_cell.angle_alpha   90.00
_cell.angle_beta   90.00
_cell.angle_gamma   90.00
#
_symmetry.space_group_name_H-M   'P 1'
#
loop_
_entity.id
_entity.type
_entity.pdbx_description
1 polymer ?
#
loop_
_entity_poly.entity_id
_entity_poly.type
_entity_poly.pdbx_seq_one_letter_code
_entity_poly.pdbx_strand_id
1 'polypeptide(L)'
;MLNLSNRIEISETLGLIGCNTNTVNYFAREDTQNKRVAHLFPIAFEIIGMLGRTLHIDHSVFRCLPNPTMYFWNTKTFSLPKLLDAYLKESNKRGVLNNQDSRVMQAIRRHGRRVQLQMRNAGSNGRSSFMLLDTLHHALDVMDEVLTGKAKEQRPPLPRQGTTYSNQNPALSAKKKPDEQRPTNATEDQNETTRRQKVTDVLRSHIQEVLYGLNEKVNEKDAEAQSPVQFDSNTARFEDIDSAAPEDKQAKLMEVYFQAIRNKVIGTALRSTKRRESLTPMLPLATPGSQKRTAGQTIVEASEDGDEEDGEDEDEDDDVAEEDELWKLPTDDVSHEDIWCTLVFRMICWLMLHDFNKNDKQISKSELRGSRLPIYIA
;
A
#
# COMPACT_ATOMS: atom_id res chain seq x y z
N MET A 1 -1.43 14.86 -6.54
CA MET A 1 -2.83 14.59 -6.12
C MET A 1 -3.32 13.45 -7.00
N LEU A 2 -3.87 12.37 -6.43
CA LEU A 2 -4.42 11.26 -7.22
C LEU A 2 -5.71 11.73 -7.88
N ASN A 3 -5.82 11.62 -9.20
CA ASN A 3 -7.03 11.97 -9.93
C ASN A 3 -7.50 10.78 -10.78
N LEU A 4 -8.63 10.18 -10.43
CA LEU A 4 -9.08 8.90 -10.98
C LEU A 4 -10.53 8.98 -11.50
N SER A 5 -11.04 10.20 -11.75
CA SER A 5 -12.44 10.45 -12.13
C SER A 5 -12.76 10.10 -13.58
N ASN A 6 -11.75 10.01 -14.45
CA ASN A 6 -11.87 9.55 -15.82
C ASN A 6 -10.55 9.00 -16.35
N ARG A 7 -10.54 8.38 -17.54
CA ARG A 7 -9.35 7.72 -18.08
C ARG A 7 -8.18 8.67 -18.35
N ILE A 8 -8.45 9.91 -18.78
CA ILE A 8 -7.40 10.92 -19.02
C ILE A 8 -6.71 11.26 -17.70
N GLU A 9 -7.48 11.56 -16.66
CA GLU A 9 -6.95 11.86 -15.32
C GLU A 9 -6.18 10.66 -14.72
N ILE A 10 -6.65 9.43 -14.95
CA ILE A 10 -5.92 8.22 -14.57
C ILE A 10 -4.58 8.17 -15.31
N SER A 11 -4.55 8.43 -16.62
CA SER A 11 -3.32 8.43 -17.41
C SER A 11 -2.30 9.47 -16.94
N GLU A 12 -2.77 10.67 -16.58
CA GLU A 12 -1.94 11.73 -15.99
C GLU A 12 -1.39 11.31 -14.63
N THR A 13 -2.24 10.70 -13.79
CA THR A 13 -1.82 10.17 -12.48
C THR A 13 -0.74 9.09 -12.65
N LEU A 14 -0.88 8.18 -13.62
CA LEU A 14 0.14 7.18 -13.94
C LEU A 14 1.45 7.82 -14.42
N GLY A 15 1.37 8.86 -15.25
CA GLY A 15 2.52 9.66 -15.67
C GLY A 15 3.24 10.33 -14.49
N LEU A 16 2.48 10.90 -13.53
CA LEU A 16 3.01 11.50 -12.30
C LEU A 16 3.67 10.47 -11.36
N ILE A 17 3.14 9.25 -11.30
CA ILE A 17 3.77 8.11 -10.59
C ILE A 17 5.06 7.66 -11.31
N GLY A 18 5.24 8.06 -12.57
CA GLY A 18 6.41 7.75 -13.39
C GLY A 18 6.27 6.47 -14.19
N CYS A 19 5.04 5.97 -14.42
CA CYS A 19 4.80 4.81 -15.27
C CYS A 19 5.21 5.09 -16.72
N ASN A 20 5.67 4.06 -17.42
CA ASN A 20 6.07 4.17 -18.82
C ASN A 20 4.88 4.50 -19.75
N THR A 21 5.19 4.96 -20.97
CA THR A 21 4.20 5.35 -21.98
C THR A 21 3.22 4.24 -22.32
N ASN A 22 3.69 2.98 -22.39
CA ASN A 22 2.82 1.82 -22.66
C ASN A 22 1.73 1.68 -21.58
N THR A 23 2.11 1.91 -20.33
CA THR A 23 1.22 1.78 -19.18
C THR A 23 0.23 2.95 -19.11
N VAL A 24 0.69 4.17 -19.37
CA VAL A 24 -0.17 5.37 -19.50
C VAL A 24 -1.17 5.20 -20.64
N ASN A 25 -0.74 4.60 -21.75
CA ASN A 25 -1.57 4.35 -22.92
C ASN A 25 -2.73 3.38 -22.67
N TYR A 26 -2.73 2.58 -21.59
CA TYR A 26 -3.91 1.79 -21.23
C TYR A 26 -5.14 2.65 -20.90
N PHE A 27 -4.96 3.95 -20.65
CA PHE A 27 -6.05 4.87 -20.31
C PHE A 27 -6.11 6.10 -21.23
N ALA A 28 -5.00 6.50 -21.86
CA ALA A 28 -4.94 7.75 -22.63
C ALA A 28 -5.64 7.72 -23.99
N ARG A 29 -5.76 6.56 -24.64
CA ARG A 29 -6.24 6.46 -26.05
C ARG A 29 -7.69 6.00 -26.14
N GLU A 30 -8.45 6.50 -27.12
CA GLU A 30 -9.87 6.15 -27.32
C GLU A 30 -10.07 4.67 -27.72
N ASP A 31 -9.09 4.06 -28.40
CA ASP A 31 -9.09 2.66 -28.84
C ASP A 31 -8.87 1.64 -27.69
N THR A 32 -8.61 2.10 -26.47
CA THR A 32 -8.26 1.25 -25.32
C THR A 32 -9.48 0.67 -24.60
N GLN A 33 -10.67 0.72 -25.19
CA GLN A 33 -11.90 0.18 -24.60
C GLN A 33 -11.84 -1.35 -24.41
N ASN A 34 -10.99 -2.03 -25.19
CA ASN A 34 -10.74 -3.47 -25.08
C ASN A 34 -9.60 -3.85 -24.12
N LYS A 35 -8.91 -2.87 -23.50
CA LYS A 35 -7.82 -3.17 -22.57
C LYS A 35 -8.38 -3.47 -21.17
N ARG A 36 -7.92 -4.56 -20.57
CA ARG A 36 -8.35 -5.02 -19.25
C ARG A 36 -7.61 -4.23 -18.16
N VAL A 37 -8.38 -3.63 -17.24
CA VAL A 37 -7.83 -2.81 -16.13
C VAL A 37 -8.35 -3.27 -14.75
N ALA A 38 -8.93 -4.46 -14.70
CA ALA A 38 -9.49 -5.05 -13.49
C ALA A 38 -9.26 -6.57 -13.47
N HIS A 39 -8.94 -7.10 -12.29
CA HIS A 39 -9.02 -8.53 -11.96
C HIS A 39 -10.30 -8.78 -11.16
N LEU A 40 -10.21 -8.76 -9.82
CA LEU A 40 -11.34 -8.82 -8.88
C LEU A 40 -12.01 -7.46 -8.71
N PHE A 41 -11.19 -6.42 -8.71
CA PHE A 41 -11.60 -5.03 -8.67
C PHE A 41 -10.69 -4.20 -9.61
N PRO A 42 -11.11 -2.98 -10.00
CA PRO A 42 -10.32 -2.09 -10.82
C PRO A 42 -8.99 -1.69 -10.17
N ILE A 43 -7.91 -1.60 -10.97
CA ILE A 43 -6.59 -1.17 -10.50
C ILE A 43 -6.59 0.24 -9.88
N ALA A 44 -7.57 1.07 -10.21
CA ALA A 44 -7.74 2.37 -9.58
C ALA A 44 -7.91 2.24 -8.04
N PHE A 45 -8.64 1.23 -7.56
CA PHE A 45 -8.80 0.98 -6.13
C PHE A 45 -7.53 0.41 -5.49
N GLU A 46 -6.74 -0.35 -6.24
CA GLU A 46 -5.41 -0.78 -5.79
C GLU A 46 -4.48 0.41 -5.59
N ILE A 47 -4.40 1.31 -6.58
CA ILE A 47 -3.60 2.54 -6.50
C ILE A 47 -4.04 3.39 -5.30
N ILE A 48 -5.35 3.55 -5.08
CA ILE A 48 -5.88 4.30 -3.92
C ILE A 48 -5.56 3.57 -2.62
N GLY A 49 -5.71 2.25 -2.54
CA GLY A 49 -5.34 1.52 -1.33
C GLY A 49 -3.86 1.63 -1.00
N MET A 50 -2.99 1.69 -2.02
CA MET A 50 -1.55 1.81 -1.87
C MET A 50 -1.09 3.24 -1.52
N LEU A 51 -1.72 4.28 -2.08
CA LEU A 51 -1.25 5.67 -1.97
C LEU A 51 -2.20 6.63 -1.24
N GLY A 52 -3.47 6.27 -1.14
CA GLY A 52 -4.52 7.11 -0.57
C GLY A 52 -4.21 7.42 0.88
N ARG A 53 -4.43 8.67 1.28
CA ARG A 53 -4.36 9.04 2.70
C ARG A 53 -5.44 8.27 3.45
N THR A 54 -5.18 7.91 4.70
CA THR A 54 -6.23 7.40 5.59
C THR A 54 -7.16 8.56 5.91
N LEU A 55 -8.41 8.48 5.44
CA LEU A 55 -9.43 9.53 5.61
C LEU A 55 -10.40 9.21 6.75
N HIS A 56 -10.40 7.97 7.21
CA HIS A 56 -11.12 7.55 8.40
C HIS A 56 -10.71 8.40 9.61
N ILE A 57 -11.72 8.90 10.32
CA ILE A 57 -11.53 9.69 11.53
C ILE A 57 -11.24 8.72 12.68
N ASP A 58 -10.13 8.92 13.38
CA ASP A 58 -9.73 8.10 14.53
C ASP A 58 -10.90 7.99 15.53
N HIS A 59 -11.16 6.78 16.03
CA HIS A 59 -12.26 6.48 16.96
C HIS A 59 -13.66 6.82 16.44
N SER A 60 -13.87 6.73 15.13
CA SER A 60 -15.16 6.87 14.48
C SER A 60 -15.67 5.54 13.92
N VAL A 61 -16.98 5.44 13.72
CA VAL A 61 -17.62 4.34 12.96
C VAL A 61 -17.94 4.74 11.52
N PHE A 62 -17.67 5.99 11.15
CA PHE A 62 -17.98 6.53 9.82
C PHE A 62 -16.87 6.15 8.82
N ARG A 63 -17.21 5.19 7.96
CA ARG A 63 -16.29 4.62 6.96
C ARG A 63 -16.63 4.98 5.53
N CYS A 64 -17.87 5.38 5.29
CA CYS A 64 -18.38 5.62 3.95
C CYS A 64 -17.78 6.90 3.38
N LEU A 65 -17.09 6.77 2.25
CA LEU A 65 -16.53 7.88 1.50
C LEU A 65 -17.25 8.02 0.15
N PRO A 66 -17.28 9.23 -0.44
CA PRO A 66 -17.58 9.38 -1.86
C PRO A 66 -16.59 8.56 -2.69
N ASN A 67 -17.06 7.86 -3.71
CA ASN A 67 -16.20 7.05 -4.57
C ASN A 67 -15.26 7.97 -5.39
N PRO A 68 -13.93 7.87 -5.21
CA PRO A 68 -12.96 8.73 -5.88
C PRO A 68 -12.52 8.19 -7.26
N THR A 69 -13.27 7.24 -7.83
CA THR A 69 -12.95 6.63 -9.12
C THR A 69 -14.14 6.60 -10.06
N MET A 70 -13.88 6.55 -11.36
CA MET A 70 -14.93 6.33 -12.38
C MET A 70 -15.56 4.92 -12.34
N TYR A 71 -15.03 4.01 -11.53
CA TYR A 71 -15.45 2.62 -11.48
C TYR A 71 -16.35 2.33 -10.27
N PHE A 72 -17.24 1.35 -10.40
CA PHE A 72 -18.04 0.91 -9.27
C PHE A 72 -17.21 0.06 -8.30
N TRP A 73 -17.43 0.26 -7.01
CA TRP A 73 -16.93 -0.63 -5.97
C TRP A 73 -17.97 -1.71 -5.66
N ASN A 74 -17.78 -2.92 -6.21
CA ASN A 74 -18.71 -4.02 -6.02
C ASN A 74 -18.07 -5.20 -5.26
N THR A 75 -18.25 -5.20 -3.95
CA THR A 75 -17.76 -6.26 -3.05
C THR A 75 -18.58 -7.54 -3.09
N LYS A 76 -19.64 -7.64 -3.92
CA LYS A 76 -20.40 -8.91 -4.04
C LYS A 76 -19.61 -10.00 -4.74
N THR A 77 -18.62 -9.62 -5.55
CA THR A 77 -17.82 -10.55 -6.35
C THR A 77 -16.52 -10.95 -5.68
N PHE A 78 -16.17 -10.34 -4.54
CA PHE A 78 -14.96 -10.70 -3.79
C PHE A 78 -15.04 -10.31 -2.30
N SER A 79 -14.27 -10.98 -1.45
CA SER A 79 -14.17 -10.68 -0.02
C SER A 79 -12.78 -10.17 0.34
N LEU A 80 -12.70 -8.93 0.86
CA LEU A 80 -11.44 -8.39 1.40
C LEU A 80 -10.92 -9.18 2.62
N PRO A 81 -11.77 -9.65 3.57
CA PRO A 81 -11.37 -10.62 4.58
C PRO A 81 -10.59 -11.82 4.04
N LYS A 82 -11.16 -12.50 3.03
CA LYS A 82 -10.51 -13.66 2.41
C LYS A 82 -9.24 -13.27 1.66
N LEU A 83 -9.18 -12.04 1.14
CA LEU A 83 -7.98 -11.51 0.48
C LEU A 83 -6.85 -11.29 1.49
N LEU A 84 -7.15 -10.77 2.68
CA LEU A 84 -6.20 -10.66 3.78
C LEU A 84 -5.69 -12.04 4.22
N ASP A 85 -6.59 -13.00 4.39
CA ASP A 85 -6.23 -14.37 4.77
C ASP A 85 -5.29 -15.00 3.72
N ALA A 86 -5.61 -14.83 2.44
CA ALA A 86 -4.79 -15.31 1.34
C ALA A 86 -3.42 -14.62 1.30
N TYR A 87 -3.36 -13.31 1.51
CA TYR A 87 -2.10 -12.56 1.58
C TYR A 87 -1.20 -13.09 2.71
N LEU A 88 -1.77 -13.23 3.92
CA LEU A 88 -1.01 -13.71 5.07
C LEU A 88 -0.55 -15.16 4.85
N LYS A 89 -1.41 -16.01 4.28
CA LYS A 89 -1.06 -17.39 3.92
C LYS A 89 0.14 -17.44 2.95
N GLU A 90 0.10 -16.68 1.85
CA GLU A 90 1.20 -16.65 0.88
C GLU A 90 2.49 -16.07 1.48
N SER A 91 2.40 -14.97 2.27
CA SER A 91 3.55 -14.35 2.92
C SER A 91 4.21 -15.22 3.99
N ASN A 92 3.50 -16.22 4.52
CA ASN A 92 4.01 -17.14 5.54
C ASN A 92 4.61 -18.42 4.95
N LYS A 93 4.45 -18.67 3.65
CA LYS A 93 5.07 -19.84 3.01
C LYS A 93 6.59 -19.70 3.02
N ARG A 94 7.27 -20.72 3.54
CA ARG A 94 8.75 -20.78 3.57
C ARG A 94 9.31 -20.71 2.15
N GLY A 95 10.34 -19.88 1.98
CA GLY A 95 11.05 -19.73 0.69
C GLY A 95 10.32 -18.87 -0.35
N VAL A 96 9.12 -18.36 -0.06
CA VAL A 96 8.45 -17.43 -0.97
C VAL A 96 9.10 -16.06 -0.90
N LEU A 97 9.26 -15.51 0.31
CA LEU A 97 9.86 -14.21 0.55
C LEU A 97 11.32 -14.34 1.00
N ASN A 98 12.19 -13.44 0.55
CA ASN A 98 13.58 -13.40 1.01
C ASN A 98 13.72 -12.61 2.31
N ASN A 99 12.86 -11.61 2.52
CA ASN A 99 12.76 -10.78 3.72
C ASN A 99 11.88 -11.39 4.83
N GLN A 100 11.75 -12.72 4.88
CA GLN A 100 10.82 -13.39 5.81
C GLN A 100 11.01 -12.93 7.27
N ASP A 101 12.25 -12.73 7.70
CA ASP A 101 12.62 -12.40 9.07
C ASP A 101 12.80 -10.90 9.32
N SER A 102 12.50 -10.04 8.35
CA SER A 102 12.64 -8.58 8.52
C SER A 102 11.68 -8.04 9.58
N ARG A 103 12.07 -6.96 10.28
CA ARG A 103 11.21 -6.28 11.26
C ARG A 103 9.90 -5.79 10.64
N VAL A 104 9.94 -5.33 9.38
CA VAL A 104 8.75 -4.91 8.62
C VAL A 104 7.79 -6.09 8.42
N MET A 105 8.31 -7.24 8.00
CA MET A 105 7.49 -8.42 7.75
C MET A 105 6.93 -9.01 9.05
N GLN A 106 7.70 -8.97 10.15
CA GLN A 106 7.20 -9.30 11.49
C GLN A 106 6.03 -8.38 11.90
N ALA A 107 6.16 -7.07 11.71
CA ALA A 107 5.11 -6.11 11.99
C ALA A 107 3.84 -6.35 11.15
N ILE A 108 3.98 -6.56 9.84
CA ILE A 108 2.84 -6.91 8.96
C ILE A 108 2.11 -8.16 9.47
N ARG A 109 2.83 -9.22 9.87
CA ARG A 109 2.20 -10.43 10.42
C ARG A 109 1.49 -10.16 11.73
N ARG A 110 2.11 -9.40 12.63
CA ARG A 110 1.52 -9.00 13.93
C ARG A 110 0.21 -8.25 13.72
N HIS A 111 0.21 -7.20 12.90
CA HIS A 111 -1.00 -6.43 12.59
C HIS A 111 -2.04 -7.25 11.82
N GLY A 112 -1.62 -8.08 10.86
CA GLY A 112 -2.50 -8.97 10.12
C GLY A 112 -3.26 -9.95 11.03
N ARG A 113 -2.56 -10.60 11.97
CA ARG A 113 -3.16 -11.49 12.97
C ARG A 113 -4.13 -10.74 13.90
N ARG A 114 -3.76 -9.54 14.35
CA ARG A 114 -4.65 -8.69 15.17
C ARG A 114 -5.93 -8.34 14.42
N VAL A 115 -5.85 -7.95 13.14
CA VAL A 115 -7.02 -7.68 12.29
C VAL A 115 -7.89 -8.93 12.16
N GLN A 116 -7.31 -10.10 11.87
CA GLN A 116 -8.05 -11.37 11.78
C GLN A 116 -8.78 -11.73 13.08
N LEU A 117 -8.12 -11.56 14.23
CA LEU A 117 -8.71 -11.79 15.54
C LEU A 117 -9.93 -10.89 15.77
N GLN A 118 -9.78 -9.58 15.50
CA GLN A 118 -10.89 -8.63 15.66
C GLN A 118 -12.05 -8.91 14.70
N MET A 119 -11.77 -9.38 13.48
CA MET A 119 -12.81 -9.81 12.54
C MET A 119 -13.60 -11.04 13.03
N ARG A 120 -12.91 -12.02 13.64
CA ARG A 120 -13.57 -13.18 14.26
C ARG A 120 -14.49 -12.74 15.41
N ASN A 121 -14.05 -11.74 16.18
CA ASN A 121 -14.79 -11.20 17.31
C ASN A 121 -15.91 -10.21 16.90
N ALA A 122 -15.79 -9.58 15.72
CA ALA A 122 -16.75 -8.61 15.16
C ALA A 122 -18.15 -9.18 14.95
N GLY A 123 -18.27 -10.50 14.75
CA GLY A 123 -19.56 -11.18 14.60
C GLY A 123 -20.45 -11.16 15.85
N SER A 124 -19.91 -10.74 17.01
CA SER A 124 -20.59 -10.93 18.31
C SER A 124 -21.19 -9.66 18.91
N ASN A 125 -20.70 -8.45 18.61
CA ASN A 125 -21.19 -7.18 19.19
C ASN A 125 -20.70 -5.91 18.45
N GLY A 126 -21.45 -4.80 18.51
CA GLY A 126 -21.08 -3.52 17.89
C GLY A 126 -19.75 -2.91 18.39
N ARG A 127 -19.35 -3.21 19.64
CA ARG A 127 -18.02 -2.84 20.19
C ARG A 127 -16.87 -3.51 19.44
N SER A 128 -17.06 -4.74 18.99
CA SER A 128 -16.04 -5.49 18.23
C SER A 128 -15.83 -4.91 16.83
N SER A 129 -16.85 -4.28 16.24
CA SER A 129 -16.71 -3.51 15.00
C SER A 129 -15.80 -2.30 15.18
N PHE A 130 -15.93 -1.57 16.30
CA PHE A 130 -15.08 -0.42 16.62
C PHE A 130 -13.60 -0.83 16.79
N MET A 131 -13.33 -1.89 17.55
CA MET A 131 -11.97 -2.41 17.76
C MET A 131 -11.30 -2.82 16.44
N LEU A 132 -12.07 -3.39 15.50
CA LEU A 132 -11.57 -3.70 14.17
C LEU A 132 -11.13 -2.44 13.40
N LEU A 133 -11.91 -1.35 13.47
CA LEU A 133 -11.57 -0.10 12.79
C LEU A 133 -10.31 0.54 13.38
N ASP A 134 -10.21 0.60 14.71
CA ASP A 134 -9.01 1.12 15.37
C ASP A 134 -7.78 0.26 15.05
N THR A 135 -7.94 -1.07 14.99
CA THR A 135 -6.86 -1.99 14.60
C THR A 135 -6.41 -1.79 13.15
N LEU A 136 -7.36 -1.63 12.21
CA LEU A 136 -7.06 -1.34 10.81
C LEU A 136 -6.37 0.02 10.66
N HIS A 137 -6.83 1.02 11.41
CA HIS A 137 -6.27 2.37 11.38
C HIS A 137 -4.83 2.39 11.90
N HIS A 138 -4.59 1.78 13.06
CA HIS A 138 -3.25 1.63 13.62
C HIS A 138 -2.32 0.83 12.69
N ALA A 139 -2.81 -0.23 12.05
CA ALA A 139 -2.04 -0.96 11.04
C ALA A 139 -1.64 -0.04 9.88
N LEU A 140 -2.54 0.81 9.37
CA LEU A 140 -2.22 1.76 8.30
C LEU A 140 -1.20 2.81 8.72
N ASP A 141 -1.26 3.29 9.97
CA ASP A 141 -0.27 4.22 10.49
C ASP A 141 1.13 3.61 10.52
N VAL A 142 1.27 2.39 11.03
CA VAL A 142 2.54 1.67 11.06
C VAL A 142 3.05 1.38 9.64
N MET A 143 2.17 1.04 8.69
CA MET A 143 2.58 0.87 7.29
C MET A 143 3.01 2.20 6.64
N ASP A 144 2.35 3.31 6.96
CA ASP A 144 2.75 4.63 6.48
C ASP A 144 4.12 5.03 7.04
N GLU A 145 4.43 4.68 8.29
CA GLU A 145 5.76 4.87 8.88
C GLU A 145 6.85 4.13 8.10
N VAL A 146 6.61 2.86 7.76
CA VAL A 146 7.53 2.06 6.93
C VAL A 146 7.73 2.71 5.55
N LEU A 147 6.66 3.16 4.91
CA LEU A 147 6.70 3.73 3.56
C LEU A 147 7.30 5.14 3.52
N THR A 148 7.15 5.93 4.58
CA THR A 148 7.60 7.34 4.59
C THR A 148 8.92 7.54 5.30
N GLY A 149 9.30 6.65 6.22
CA GLY A 149 10.40 6.89 7.15
C GLY A 149 10.12 8.01 8.15
N LYS A 150 8.84 8.34 8.38
CA LYS A 150 8.39 9.41 9.28
C LYS A 150 7.41 8.88 10.30
N ALA A 151 7.59 9.29 11.55
CA ALA A 151 6.59 9.10 12.60
C ALA A 151 5.25 9.76 12.22
N LYS A 152 4.14 9.22 12.74
CA LYS A 152 2.78 9.76 12.51
C LYS A 152 2.69 11.27 12.75
N GLU A 153 3.29 11.78 13.82
CA GLU A 153 3.20 13.19 14.25
C GLU A 153 3.94 14.14 13.30
N GLN A 154 4.93 13.64 12.56
CA GLN A 154 5.76 14.43 11.64
C GLN A 154 5.15 14.50 10.23
N ARG A 155 4.12 13.70 9.94
CA ARG A 155 3.43 13.73 8.64
C ARG A 155 2.57 15.00 8.54
N PRO A 156 2.48 15.65 7.37
CA PRO A 156 1.64 16.83 7.21
C PRO A 156 0.19 16.48 7.61
N PRO A 157 -0.51 17.30 8.42
CA PRO A 157 -1.90 17.02 8.73
C PRO A 157 -2.77 16.99 7.46
N LEU A 158 -3.93 16.35 7.51
CA LEU A 158 -4.92 16.50 6.45
C LEU A 158 -5.23 18.00 6.30
N PRO A 159 -5.26 18.56 5.08
CA PRO A 159 -5.68 19.94 4.89
C PRO A 159 -7.09 20.08 5.46
N ARG A 160 -7.23 20.77 6.60
CA ARG A 160 -8.52 21.24 7.09
C ARG A 160 -8.98 22.40 6.21
N GLN A 161 -9.27 22.12 4.93
CA GLN A 161 -10.08 23.06 4.16
C GLN A 161 -11.52 22.86 4.63
N GLY A 162 -11.87 23.57 5.70
CA GLY A 162 -13.27 23.82 6.00
C GLY A 162 -13.84 24.56 4.79
N THR A 163 -14.67 23.90 4.01
CA THR A 163 -15.49 24.56 2.99
C THR A 163 -16.62 25.31 3.70
N THR A 164 -16.27 26.37 4.41
CA THR A 164 -17.20 27.45 4.75
C THR A 164 -16.62 28.72 4.17
N TYR A 165 -16.82 28.91 2.86
CA TYR A 165 -16.76 30.25 2.28
C TYR A 165 -17.99 31.03 2.74
N SER A 166 -17.99 31.48 4.00
CA SER A 166 -18.77 32.63 4.42
C SER A 166 -17.85 33.85 4.33
N ASN A 167 -17.70 34.39 3.12
CA ASN A 167 -17.25 35.77 2.97
C ASN A 167 -18.48 36.65 3.18
N GLN A 168 -18.74 37.00 4.44
CA GLN A 168 -19.53 38.18 4.76
C GLN A 168 -18.74 39.07 5.71
N ASN A 169 -18.43 40.26 5.18
CA ASN A 169 -17.99 41.51 5.83
C ASN A 169 -16.54 41.64 6.32
N PRO A 170 -15.71 42.46 5.63
CA PRO A 170 -14.44 42.95 6.16
C PRO A 170 -14.68 44.24 6.95
N ALA A 171 -15.23 44.13 8.15
CA ALA A 171 -15.21 45.22 9.12
C ALA A 171 -15.47 44.64 10.51
N LEU A 172 -14.40 44.31 11.22
CA LEU A 172 -14.20 44.52 12.66
C LEU A 172 -12.88 43.85 13.06
N SER A 173 -11.86 44.69 13.15
CA SER A 173 -10.55 44.41 13.71
C SER A 173 -10.68 43.94 15.16
N ALA A 174 -10.23 42.72 15.45
CA ALA A 174 -9.81 42.31 16.78
C ALA A 174 -8.39 41.74 16.68
N LYS A 175 -7.44 42.52 17.21
CA LYS A 175 -6.02 42.17 17.37
C LYS A 175 -5.89 40.76 17.97
N LYS A 176 -5.33 39.82 17.21
CA LYS A 176 -4.78 38.57 17.76
C LYS A 176 -3.26 38.59 17.65
N LYS A 177 -2.60 38.25 18.75
CA LYS A 177 -1.16 38.30 19.00
C LYS A 177 -0.36 37.50 17.95
N PRO A 178 0.88 37.91 17.63
CA PRO A 178 1.78 37.12 16.82
C PRO A 178 2.52 36.13 17.71
N ASP A 179 2.04 34.89 17.80
CA ASP A 179 2.87 33.73 18.12
C ASP A 179 2.03 32.45 18.00
N GLU A 180 2.21 31.74 16.88
CA GLU A 180 2.50 30.32 16.89
C GLU A 180 2.97 29.96 15.48
N GLN A 181 4.24 29.57 15.41
CA GLN A 181 4.93 29.25 14.19
C GLN A 181 4.17 28.17 13.41
N ARG A 182 3.67 28.55 12.23
CA ARG A 182 3.44 27.61 11.12
C ARG A 182 4.75 26.81 10.97
N PRO A 183 4.78 25.48 11.13
CA PRO A 183 5.99 24.72 10.90
C PRO A 183 6.33 24.87 9.41
N THR A 184 7.34 25.70 9.17
CA THR A 184 7.98 25.88 7.88
C THR A 184 8.64 24.55 7.52
N ASN A 185 8.26 24.00 6.36
CA ASN A 185 8.90 22.91 5.63
C ASN A 185 10.14 22.32 6.32
N ALA A 186 9.96 21.26 7.11
CA ALA A 186 11.08 20.45 7.55
C ALA A 186 11.91 20.05 6.33
N THR A 187 13.20 20.37 6.34
CA THR A 187 14.14 19.93 5.30
C THR A 187 14.05 18.41 5.22
N GLU A 188 13.60 17.90 4.08
CA GLU A 188 13.44 16.47 3.88
C GLU A 188 14.79 15.77 4.03
N ASP A 189 14.86 14.80 4.95
CA ASP A 189 16.09 14.08 5.23
C ASP A 189 16.50 13.25 3.99
N GLN A 190 17.81 13.03 3.82
CA GLN A 190 18.34 12.19 2.74
C GLN A 190 17.79 10.76 2.84
N ASN A 191 17.56 10.28 4.07
CA ASN A 191 16.94 8.98 4.32
C ASN A 191 15.50 8.95 3.78
N GLU A 192 14.69 9.97 4.09
CA GLU A 192 13.30 10.11 3.61
C GLU A 192 13.24 10.19 2.07
N THR A 193 14.16 10.94 1.46
CA THR A 193 14.24 11.05 0.00
C THR A 193 14.55 9.71 -0.65
N THR A 194 15.52 8.98 -0.10
CA THR A 194 15.90 7.64 -0.60
C THR A 194 14.75 6.65 -0.41
N ARG A 195 14.09 6.66 0.77
CA ARG A 195 12.90 5.85 1.07
C ARG A 195 11.81 6.09 0.05
N ARG A 196 11.43 7.35 -0.18
CA ARG A 196 10.41 7.72 -1.17
C ARG A 196 10.77 7.24 -2.58
N GLN A 197 12.03 7.39 -3.00
CA GLN A 197 12.47 6.90 -4.32
C GLN A 197 12.31 5.38 -4.45
N LYS A 198 12.69 4.61 -3.42
CA LYS A 198 12.47 3.15 -3.40
C LYS A 198 10.98 2.81 -3.47
N VAL A 199 10.13 3.50 -2.71
CA VAL A 199 8.66 3.32 -2.76
C VAL A 199 8.11 3.61 -4.15
N THR A 200 8.52 4.71 -4.78
CA THR A 200 8.12 5.06 -6.14
C THR A 200 8.59 4.01 -7.16
N ASP A 201 9.81 3.48 -7.03
CA ASP A 201 10.33 2.42 -7.90
C ASP A 201 9.48 1.15 -7.82
N VAL A 202 9.14 0.71 -6.61
CA VAL A 202 8.34 -0.49 -6.37
C VAL A 202 6.91 -0.29 -6.86
N LEU A 203 6.26 0.81 -6.48
CA LEU A 203 4.88 1.10 -6.84
C LEU A 203 4.70 1.17 -8.36
N ARG A 204 5.56 1.93 -9.04
CA ARG A 204 5.51 2.06 -10.49
C ARG A 204 5.70 0.70 -11.15
N SER A 205 6.69 -0.08 -10.70
CA SER A 205 6.92 -1.42 -11.23
C SER A 205 5.69 -2.30 -11.02
N HIS A 206 5.07 -2.27 -9.84
CA HIS A 206 3.86 -3.02 -9.54
C HIS A 206 2.70 -2.68 -10.48
N ILE A 207 2.36 -1.40 -10.66
CA ILE A 207 1.27 -0.98 -11.55
C ILE A 207 1.52 -1.44 -12.99
N GLN A 208 2.76 -1.30 -13.47
CA GLN A 208 3.14 -1.72 -14.82
C GLN A 208 3.02 -3.24 -15.01
N GLU A 209 3.50 -4.04 -14.06
CA GLU A 209 3.45 -5.51 -14.15
C GLU A 209 2.02 -6.05 -14.05
N VAL A 210 1.16 -5.45 -13.19
CA VAL A 210 -0.26 -5.83 -13.11
C VAL A 210 -0.97 -5.53 -14.42
N LEU A 211 -0.83 -4.30 -14.96
CA LEU A 211 -1.48 -3.93 -16.22
C LEU A 211 -0.95 -4.74 -17.41
N TYR A 212 0.35 -5.02 -17.44
CA TYR A 212 0.95 -5.89 -18.45
C TYR A 212 0.38 -7.31 -18.36
N GLY A 213 0.35 -7.90 -17.17
CA GLY A 213 -0.17 -9.26 -16.96
C GLY A 213 -1.67 -9.40 -17.27
N LEU A 214 -2.47 -8.36 -17.01
CA LEU A 214 -3.89 -8.33 -17.40
C LEU A 214 -4.11 -8.32 -18.93
N ASN A 215 -3.10 -7.90 -19.71
CA ASN A 215 -3.21 -7.68 -21.15
C ASN A 215 -2.20 -8.49 -21.96
N GLU A 216 -1.58 -9.52 -21.38
CA GLU A 216 -0.48 -10.30 -21.98
C GLU A 216 -0.82 -10.81 -23.38
N LYS A 217 -1.97 -11.49 -23.56
CA LYS A 217 -2.44 -11.99 -24.88
C LYS A 217 -2.72 -10.90 -25.92
N VAL A 218 -3.12 -9.71 -25.48
CA VAL A 218 -3.34 -8.59 -26.42
C VAL A 218 -2.00 -8.05 -26.89
N ASN A 219 -1.02 -7.99 -25.98
CA ASN A 219 0.33 -7.54 -26.28
C ASN A 219 1.11 -8.55 -27.13
N GLU A 220 0.88 -9.86 -26.98
CA GLU A 220 1.49 -10.92 -27.82
C GLU A 220 1.08 -10.78 -29.30
N LYS A 221 -0.20 -10.51 -29.57
CA LYS A 221 -0.69 -10.25 -30.94
C LYS A 221 -0.10 -8.98 -31.56
N ASP A 222 0.22 -7.98 -30.74
CA ASP A 222 0.93 -6.77 -31.18
C ASP A 222 2.45 -7.03 -31.36
N ALA A 223 2.99 -8.11 -30.77
CA ALA A 223 4.42 -8.46 -30.73
C ALA A 223 4.84 -9.63 -31.64
N GLU A 224 3.91 -10.28 -32.36
CA GLU A 224 4.15 -11.37 -33.32
C GLU A 224 5.09 -11.02 -34.50
N ALA A 225 5.72 -9.84 -34.49
CA ALA A 225 6.82 -9.49 -35.37
C ALA A 225 8.22 -9.90 -34.84
N GLN A 226 8.38 -10.37 -33.59
CA GLN A 226 9.70 -10.79 -33.07
C GLN A 226 9.61 -11.99 -32.13
N SER A 227 10.07 -13.14 -32.64
CA SER A 227 10.58 -14.39 -32.03
C SER A 227 9.89 -14.98 -30.78
N PRO A 228 9.61 -16.31 -30.76
CA PRO A 228 8.91 -16.95 -29.66
C PRO A 228 9.83 -17.12 -28.44
N VAL A 229 9.53 -16.40 -27.37
CA VAL A 229 10.12 -16.65 -26.05
C VAL A 229 9.38 -17.83 -25.42
N GLN A 230 10.08 -18.94 -25.16
CA GLN A 230 9.53 -20.09 -24.45
C GLN A 230 9.19 -19.69 -23.00
N PHE A 231 7.91 -19.80 -22.63
CA PHE A 231 7.43 -19.56 -21.28
C PHE A 231 7.36 -20.86 -20.47
N ASP A 232 7.77 -20.80 -19.20
CA ASP A 232 7.53 -21.86 -18.23
C ASP A 232 6.02 -22.02 -17.97
N SER A 233 5.50 -23.22 -18.23
CA SER A 233 4.07 -23.57 -18.09
C SER A 233 3.54 -23.57 -16.66
N ASN A 234 4.36 -23.25 -15.66
CA ASN A 234 4.07 -23.44 -14.24
C ASN A 234 3.91 -22.13 -13.45
N THR A 235 3.86 -20.97 -14.11
CA THR A 235 3.69 -19.66 -13.45
C THR A 235 2.21 -19.28 -13.41
N ALA A 236 1.67 -18.95 -12.23
CA ALA A 236 0.29 -18.50 -12.08
C ALA A 236 -0.02 -17.24 -12.93
N ARG A 237 -1.14 -17.23 -13.63
CA ARG A 237 -1.58 -16.15 -14.54
C ARG A 237 -2.91 -15.53 -14.11
N PHE A 238 -3.19 -14.32 -14.57
CA PHE A 238 -4.48 -13.65 -14.33
C PHE A 238 -5.69 -14.43 -14.89
N GLU A 239 -5.48 -15.25 -15.91
CA GLU A 239 -6.52 -16.11 -16.50
C GLU A 239 -6.98 -17.22 -15.55
N ASP A 240 -6.10 -17.67 -14.65
CA ASP A 240 -6.43 -18.65 -13.63
C ASP A 240 -7.43 -18.07 -12.63
N ILE A 241 -7.42 -16.75 -12.42
CA ILE A 241 -8.38 -16.05 -11.56
C ILE A 241 -9.78 -16.06 -12.19
N ASP A 242 -9.87 -15.88 -13.51
CA ASP A 242 -11.15 -15.90 -14.22
C ASP A 242 -11.78 -17.30 -14.22
N SER A 243 -10.92 -18.32 -14.29
CA SER A 243 -11.31 -19.73 -14.30
C SER A 243 -11.60 -20.30 -12.90
N ALA A 244 -11.16 -19.60 -11.84
CA ALA A 244 -11.38 -20.03 -10.46
C ALA A 244 -12.83 -19.84 -9.99
N ALA A 245 -13.26 -20.71 -9.07
CA ALA A 245 -14.53 -20.56 -8.38
C ALA A 245 -14.58 -19.21 -7.61
N PRO A 246 -15.74 -18.54 -7.50
CA PRO A 246 -15.86 -17.23 -6.85
C PRO A 246 -15.22 -17.14 -5.45
N GLU A 247 -15.26 -18.22 -4.69
CA GLU A 247 -14.70 -18.39 -3.36
C GLU A 247 -13.17 -18.49 -3.30
N ASP A 248 -12.54 -18.90 -4.40
CA ASP A 248 -11.09 -19.14 -4.52
C ASP A 248 -10.37 -18.00 -5.25
N LYS A 249 -11.12 -17.08 -5.85
CA LYS A 249 -10.60 -15.96 -6.64
C LYS A 249 -9.60 -15.08 -5.87
N GLN A 250 -9.78 -14.87 -4.57
CA GLN A 250 -8.87 -14.09 -3.74
C GLN A 250 -7.56 -14.83 -3.48
N ALA A 251 -7.64 -16.14 -3.23
CA ALA A 251 -6.47 -16.99 -3.06
C ALA A 251 -5.67 -17.03 -4.36
N LYS A 252 -6.33 -17.21 -5.51
CA LYS A 252 -5.67 -17.21 -6.81
C LYS A 252 -5.05 -15.86 -7.16
N LEU A 253 -5.70 -14.74 -6.82
CA LEU A 253 -5.10 -13.41 -7.00
C LEU A 253 -3.80 -13.27 -6.20
N MET A 254 -3.80 -13.66 -4.93
CA MET A 254 -2.60 -13.60 -4.09
C MET A 254 -1.51 -14.55 -4.60
N GLU A 255 -1.87 -15.74 -5.07
CA GLU A 255 -0.94 -16.66 -5.72
C GLU A 255 -0.24 -15.99 -6.92
N VAL A 256 -1.00 -15.39 -7.83
CA VAL A 256 -0.47 -14.63 -8.98
C VAL A 256 0.43 -13.48 -8.51
N TYR A 257 0.03 -12.76 -7.45
CA TYR A 257 0.81 -11.64 -6.92
C TYR A 257 2.16 -12.09 -6.39
N PHE A 258 2.21 -13.14 -5.58
CA PHE A 258 3.45 -13.60 -4.95
C PHE A 258 4.35 -14.40 -5.91
N GLN A 259 3.78 -15.20 -6.81
CA GLN A 259 4.55 -16.06 -7.72
C GLN A 259 5.01 -15.32 -8.99
N ALA A 260 4.13 -14.52 -9.61
CA ALA A 260 4.40 -13.90 -10.91
C ALA A 260 4.74 -12.41 -10.79
N ILE A 261 3.91 -11.61 -10.10
CA ILE A 261 4.08 -10.14 -10.06
C ILE A 261 5.27 -9.74 -9.22
N ARG A 262 5.36 -10.22 -7.98
CA ARG A 262 6.41 -9.84 -7.01
C ARG A 262 7.80 -9.95 -7.61
N ASN A 263 8.16 -11.11 -8.16
CA ASN A 263 9.50 -11.35 -8.69
C ASN A 263 9.90 -10.34 -9.79
N LYS A 264 8.96 -10.04 -10.70
CA LYS A 264 9.16 -9.03 -11.75
C LYS A 264 9.27 -7.62 -11.17
N VAL A 265 8.41 -7.27 -10.21
CA VAL A 265 8.40 -5.97 -9.53
C VAL A 265 9.72 -5.72 -8.82
N ILE A 266 10.17 -6.66 -7.97
CA ILE A 266 11.41 -6.52 -7.20
C ILE A 266 12.61 -6.42 -8.13
N GLY A 267 12.69 -7.29 -9.14
CA GLY A 267 13.77 -7.24 -10.14
C GLY A 267 13.82 -5.90 -10.90
N THR A 268 12.67 -5.38 -11.35
CA THR A 268 12.59 -4.12 -12.08
C THR A 268 12.89 -2.92 -11.18
N ALA A 269 12.38 -2.91 -9.95
CA ALA A 269 12.62 -1.85 -8.98
C ALA A 269 14.11 -1.78 -8.57
N LEU A 270 14.74 -2.92 -8.28
CA LEU A 270 16.18 -3.00 -7.99
C LEU A 270 17.04 -2.43 -9.13
N ARG A 271 16.72 -2.80 -10.38
CA ARG A 271 17.41 -2.24 -11.56
C ARG A 271 17.22 -0.73 -11.66
N SER A 272 16.03 -0.22 -11.37
CA SER A 272 15.73 1.22 -11.35
C SER A 272 16.58 1.96 -10.32
N THR A 273 16.70 1.41 -9.12
CA THR A 273 17.52 1.96 -8.03
C THR A 273 19.01 1.96 -8.39
N LYS A 274 19.55 0.82 -8.85
CA LYS A 274 20.97 0.72 -9.27
C LYS A 274 21.34 1.68 -10.40
N ARG A 275 20.46 1.86 -11.39
CA ARG A 275 20.69 2.84 -12.47
C ARG A 275 20.81 4.26 -11.92
N ARG A 276 19.96 4.63 -10.96
CA ARG A 276 20.00 5.96 -10.33
C ARG A 276 21.28 6.17 -9.54
N GLU A 277 21.71 5.18 -8.76
CA GLU A 277 22.97 5.20 -8.03
C GLU A 277 24.16 5.37 -8.99
N SER A 278 24.18 4.65 -10.11
CA SER A 278 25.25 4.76 -11.12
C SER A 278 25.32 6.11 -11.84
N LEU A 279 24.21 6.85 -11.91
CA LEU A 279 24.13 8.17 -12.55
C LEU A 279 24.48 9.32 -11.60
N THR A 280 24.62 9.03 -10.30
CA THR A 280 24.98 10.05 -9.29
C THR A 280 26.51 10.03 -9.13
N PRO A 281 27.26 11.04 -9.62
CA PRO A 281 28.70 11.07 -9.41
C PRO A 281 28.99 11.27 -7.92
N MET A 282 29.47 10.24 -7.24
CA MET A 282 29.84 10.32 -5.83
C MET A 282 31.07 11.21 -5.65
N LEU A 283 30.94 12.29 -4.89
CA LEU A 283 32.07 12.87 -4.16
C LEU A 283 32.50 11.87 -3.08
N PRO A 284 33.80 11.61 -2.87
CA PRO A 284 34.23 10.57 -1.93
C PRO A 284 33.90 11.00 -0.49
N LEU A 285 33.03 10.26 0.17
CA LEU A 285 32.81 10.38 1.60
C LEU A 285 33.96 9.66 2.32
N ALA A 286 34.73 10.41 3.10
CA ALA A 286 35.81 9.88 3.92
C ALA A 286 35.27 8.82 4.90
N THR A 287 35.86 7.63 4.86
CA THR A 287 35.62 6.54 5.80
C THR A 287 36.41 6.77 7.09
N PRO A 288 35.79 6.78 8.28
CA PRO A 288 36.50 6.49 9.52
C PRO A 288 36.50 4.97 9.72
N GLY A 289 37.69 4.37 9.59
CA GLY A 289 37.88 2.93 9.76
C GLY A 289 37.56 2.47 11.18
N SER A 290 36.67 1.47 11.31
CA SER A 290 36.53 0.70 12.54
C SER A 290 37.44 -0.52 12.46
N GLN A 291 38.52 -0.46 13.23
CA GLN A 291 39.42 -1.57 13.48
C GLN A 291 38.70 -2.67 14.26
N LYS A 292 38.79 -3.90 13.75
CA LYS A 292 38.52 -5.15 14.45
C LYS A 292 39.25 -5.16 15.80
N ARG A 293 38.52 -5.48 16.87
CA ARG A 293 39.11 -6.05 18.10
C ARG A 293 38.53 -7.43 18.33
N THR A 294 39.46 -8.39 18.34
CA THR A 294 39.28 -9.82 18.58
C THR A 294 39.70 -10.12 20.02
N ALA A 295 38.84 -10.76 20.80
CA ALA A 295 39.11 -11.54 22.02
C ALA A 295 37.77 -12.20 22.40
N GLY A 296 37.59 -13.48 22.72
CA GLY A 296 38.51 -14.55 23.12
C GLY A 296 37.96 -15.21 24.38
N GLN A 297 37.34 -16.40 24.24
CA GLN A 297 36.98 -17.43 25.25
C GLN A 297 35.92 -17.05 26.33
N THR A 298 35.01 -17.94 26.75
CA THR A 298 35.28 -19.27 27.34
C THR A 298 34.05 -20.19 27.29
N ILE A 299 34.33 -21.50 27.21
CA ILE A 299 33.43 -22.66 27.24
C ILE A 299 33.12 -23.03 28.70
N VAL A 300 31.87 -23.41 29.01
CA VAL A 300 31.54 -24.38 30.08
C VAL A 300 30.28 -25.16 29.65
N GLU A 301 30.34 -26.49 29.74
CA GLU A 301 29.26 -27.46 29.50
C GLU A 301 28.65 -27.99 30.81
N ALA A 302 27.51 -28.69 30.65
CA ALA A 302 26.79 -29.62 31.53
C ALA A 302 25.72 -28.98 32.45
N SER A 303 24.50 -29.52 32.60
CA SER A 303 23.98 -30.89 32.39
C SER A 303 22.45 -30.90 32.24
N GLU A 304 21.93 -31.99 31.68
CA GLU A 304 20.52 -32.39 31.57
C GLU A 304 19.83 -32.58 32.93
N ASP A 305 18.55 -32.24 33.02
CA ASP A 305 17.52 -33.08 33.67
C ASP A 305 16.15 -32.63 33.17
N GLY A 306 15.33 -33.61 32.77
CA GLY A 306 13.97 -33.40 32.30
C GLY A 306 12.96 -33.57 33.43
N ASP A 307 11.80 -32.95 33.27
CA ASP A 307 10.52 -33.50 33.75
C ASP A 307 9.40 -32.91 32.87
N GLU A 308 8.59 -33.82 32.34
CA GLU A 308 7.32 -33.56 31.66
C GLU A 308 6.26 -33.28 32.72
N GLU A 309 5.53 -32.16 32.63
CA GLU A 309 4.15 -32.09 33.13
C GLU A 309 3.30 -31.18 32.24
N ASP A 310 2.18 -31.76 31.79
CA ASP A 310 1.08 -31.12 31.07
C ASP A 310 0.46 -30.00 31.91
N GLY A 311 0.30 -28.81 31.32
CA GLY A 311 -0.36 -27.66 31.93
C GLY A 311 -1.03 -26.81 30.87
N GLU A 312 -2.34 -26.77 30.94
CA GLU A 312 -3.33 -26.12 30.07
C GLU A 312 -2.97 -24.68 29.67
N ASP A 313 -3.09 -24.39 28.36
CA ASP A 313 -2.88 -23.08 27.74
C ASP A 313 -3.90 -22.03 28.26
N GLU A 314 -3.50 -21.23 29.24
CA GLU A 314 -4.06 -19.90 29.51
C GLU A 314 -2.98 -18.85 29.18
N ASP A 315 -2.91 -18.45 27.91
CA ASP A 315 -2.13 -17.27 27.50
C ASP A 315 -2.86 -16.00 28.00
N GLU A 316 -2.55 -15.61 29.24
CA GLU A 316 -2.83 -14.27 29.75
C GLU A 316 -2.09 -13.22 28.91
N ASP A 317 -2.84 -12.19 28.55
CA ASP A 317 -2.41 -11.00 27.81
C ASP A 317 -1.22 -10.29 28.47
N ASP A 318 0.00 -10.54 28.00
CA ASP A 318 1.17 -9.72 28.36
C ASP A 318 2.13 -9.54 27.18
N ASP A 319 1.70 -8.76 26.18
CA ASP A 319 2.57 -8.26 25.11
C ASP A 319 2.21 -6.78 24.83
N VAL A 320 2.54 -5.90 25.77
CA VAL A 320 2.87 -4.50 25.42
C VAL A 320 4.25 -4.53 24.76
N ALA A 321 4.35 -5.20 23.60
CA ALA A 321 5.54 -5.20 22.78
C ALA A 321 5.80 -3.74 22.42
N GLU A 322 7.01 -3.26 22.75
CA GLU A 322 7.52 -1.96 22.31
C GLU A 322 7.00 -1.69 20.90
N GLU A 323 6.26 -0.59 20.71
CA GLU A 323 5.84 -0.17 19.39
C GLU A 323 7.11 -0.01 18.57
N ASP A 324 7.42 -1.03 17.76
CA ASP A 324 8.61 -1.07 16.94
C ASP A 324 8.65 0.27 16.21
N GLU A 325 9.62 1.13 16.54
CA GLU A 325 9.79 2.44 15.90
C GLU A 325 10.30 2.22 14.47
N LEU A 326 9.47 1.63 13.61
CA LEU A 326 9.82 1.17 12.26
C LEU A 326 10.21 2.34 11.36
N TRP A 327 9.69 3.54 11.64
CA TRP A 327 10.11 4.75 10.96
C TRP A 327 11.60 5.07 11.18
N LYS A 328 12.22 4.63 12.28
CA LYS A 328 13.66 4.78 12.55
C LYS A 328 14.52 3.79 11.79
N LEU A 329 13.93 2.78 11.14
CA LEU A 329 14.71 1.83 10.36
C LEU A 329 15.46 2.56 9.23
N PRO A 330 16.79 2.40 9.14
CA PRO A 330 17.56 2.88 8.01
C PRO A 330 16.93 2.49 6.66
N THR A 331 17.07 3.34 5.65
CA THR A 331 16.53 3.01 4.32
C THR A 331 17.12 1.76 3.72
N ASP A 332 18.37 1.45 4.05
CA ASP A 332 19.08 0.27 3.56
C ASP A 332 18.54 -1.03 4.17
N ASP A 333 18.03 -0.98 5.41
CA ASP A 333 17.50 -2.14 6.13
C ASP A 333 16.08 -2.54 5.67
N VAL A 334 15.41 -1.68 4.91
CA VAL A 334 14.10 -1.95 4.35
C VAL A 334 14.25 -2.17 2.84
N SER A 335 14.08 -3.43 2.47
CA SER A 335 14.24 -3.92 1.10
C SER A 335 13.09 -3.46 0.19
N HIS A 336 13.28 -3.59 -1.13
CA HIS A 336 12.19 -3.42 -2.09
C HIS A 336 11.04 -4.41 -1.85
N GLU A 337 11.37 -5.58 -1.30
CA GLU A 337 10.39 -6.62 -0.95
C GLU A 337 9.55 -6.21 0.25
N ASP A 338 10.17 -5.63 1.29
CA ASP A 338 9.45 -5.05 2.44
C ASP A 338 8.45 -3.99 1.98
N ILE A 339 8.89 -3.10 1.09
CA ILE A 339 8.05 -2.05 0.52
C ILE A 339 6.88 -2.64 -0.26
N TRP A 340 7.12 -3.64 -1.11
CA TRP A 340 6.06 -4.27 -1.90
C TRP A 340 5.03 -4.96 -1.00
N CYS A 341 5.49 -5.76 -0.04
CA CYS A 341 4.62 -6.42 0.95
C CYS A 341 3.81 -5.38 1.74
N THR A 342 4.44 -4.29 2.17
CA THR A 342 3.79 -3.18 2.87
C THR A 342 2.70 -2.53 2.02
N LEU A 343 2.97 -2.21 0.75
CA LEU A 343 1.98 -1.60 -0.15
C LEU A 343 0.76 -2.49 -0.36
N VAL A 344 0.95 -3.80 -0.58
CA VAL A 344 -0.16 -4.76 -0.77
C VAL A 344 -0.97 -4.91 0.51
N PHE A 345 -0.31 -5.08 1.67
CA PHE A 345 -1.00 -5.19 2.96
C PHE A 345 -1.77 -3.91 3.31
N ARG A 346 -1.13 -2.75 3.11
CA ARG A 346 -1.75 -1.43 3.29
C ARG A 346 -2.96 -1.27 2.39
N MET A 347 -2.89 -1.67 1.12
CA MET A 347 -4.03 -1.64 0.20
C MET A 347 -5.21 -2.43 0.74
N ILE A 348 -4.97 -3.67 1.20
CA ILE A 348 -6.01 -4.52 1.76
C ILE A 348 -6.63 -3.84 3.00
N CYS A 349 -5.81 -3.35 3.94
CA CYS A 349 -6.28 -2.68 5.14
C CYS A 349 -7.06 -1.39 4.82
N TRP A 350 -6.59 -0.59 3.86
CA TRP A 350 -7.22 0.67 3.48
C TRP A 350 -8.60 0.42 2.86
N LEU A 351 -8.72 -0.58 1.98
CA LEU A 351 -9.99 -0.99 1.38
C LEU A 351 -10.91 -1.65 2.41
N MET A 352 -10.35 -2.30 3.44
CA MET A 352 -11.11 -2.85 4.57
C MET A 352 -11.54 -1.82 5.58
N LEU A 353 -10.93 -0.63 5.62
CA LEU A 353 -11.27 0.46 6.53
C LEU A 353 -12.30 1.41 5.91
N HIS A 354 -12.24 1.65 4.61
CA HIS A 354 -13.17 2.54 3.92
C HIS A 354 -14.28 1.76 3.23
N ASP A 355 -15.45 2.38 3.07
CA ASP A 355 -16.56 1.82 2.30
C ASP A 355 -17.04 2.83 1.26
N PHE A 356 -17.63 2.32 0.18
CA PHE A 356 -18.17 3.11 -0.91
C PHE A 356 -19.56 2.62 -1.26
N ASN A 357 -20.46 3.53 -1.60
CA ASN A 357 -21.74 3.12 -2.13
C ASN A 357 -21.53 2.41 -3.49
N LYS A 358 -22.07 1.19 -3.62
CA LYS A 358 -21.95 0.34 -4.82
C LYS A 358 -22.41 1.00 -6.13
N ASN A 359 -23.31 1.99 -6.04
CA ASN A 359 -23.85 2.71 -7.19
C ASN A 359 -23.16 4.06 -7.39
N ASP A 360 -22.30 4.46 -6.48
CA ASP A 360 -21.53 5.70 -6.57
C ASP A 360 -20.32 5.48 -7.47
N LYS A 361 -20.07 6.47 -8.32
CA LYS A 361 -18.90 6.60 -9.17
C LYS A 361 -18.60 8.07 -9.31
N GLN A 362 -17.33 8.41 -9.37
CA GLN A 362 -16.94 9.77 -9.69
C GLN A 362 -17.31 10.07 -11.14
N ILE A 363 -18.14 11.07 -11.32
CA ILE A 363 -18.48 11.60 -12.65
C ILE A 363 -17.49 12.72 -12.94
N SER A 364 -17.01 12.82 -14.18
CA SER A 364 -16.19 13.94 -14.62
C SER A 364 -16.83 15.24 -14.19
N LYS A 365 -16.05 16.13 -13.58
CA LYS A 365 -16.51 17.47 -13.26
C LYS A 365 -16.93 18.11 -14.58
N SER A 366 -18.23 18.29 -14.79
CA SER A 366 -18.69 19.02 -15.95
C SER A 366 -18.13 20.43 -15.79
N GLU A 367 -17.41 20.90 -16.81
CA GLU A 367 -17.26 22.34 -17.00
C GLU A 367 -18.65 22.86 -17.34
N LEU A 368 -19.50 23.02 -16.32
CA LEU A 368 -20.64 23.93 -16.40
C LEU A 368 -20.03 25.28 -16.70
N ARG A 369 -19.97 25.62 -18.01
CA ARG A 369 -19.48 26.87 -18.57
C ARG A 369 -19.71 28.03 -17.59
N GLY A 370 -18.68 28.38 -16.82
CA GLY A 370 -18.69 29.55 -15.93
C GLY A 370 -19.67 29.59 -14.76
N SER A 371 -20.37 28.51 -14.35
CA SER A 371 -21.29 28.60 -13.20
C SER A 371 -20.66 28.07 -11.90
N ARG A 372 -20.41 28.98 -10.96
CA ARG A 372 -20.05 28.72 -9.54
C ARG A 372 -21.27 28.80 -8.61
N LEU A 373 -22.49 28.62 -9.12
CA LEU A 373 -23.68 28.69 -8.26
C LEU A 373 -23.94 27.32 -7.61
N PRO A 374 -24.02 27.25 -6.27
CA PRO A 374 -24.48 26.04 -5.61
C PRO A 374 -25.94 25.78 -5.99
N ILE A 375 -26.23 24.56 -6.41
CA ILE A 375 -27.60 24.09 -6.62
C ILE A 375 -28.18 23.78 -5.24
N TYR A 376 -29.17 24.55 -4.83
CA TYR A 376 -30.01 24.21 -3.68
C TYR A 376 -31.11 23.27 -4.16
N ILE A 377 -31.13 22.05 -3.62
CA ILE A 377 -32.28 21.16 -3.75
C ILE A 377 -33.20 21.53 -2.59
N ALA A 378 -34.38 22.06 -2.92
CA ALA A 378 -35.45 22.36 -1.97
C ALA A 378 -36.32 21.13 -1.73
#